data_AF-A0A924QN83-F1
#
_entry.id   AF-A0A924QN83-F1
#
_cell.length_a   1.000
_cell.length_b   1.000
_cell.length_c   1.000
_cell.angle_alpha   90.00
_cell.angle_beta   90.00
_cell.angle_gamma   90.00
#
_symmetry.space_group_name_H-M   'P 1'
#
loop_
_entity.id
_entity.type
_entity.pdbx_description
1 polymer ?
#
loop_
_entity_poly.entity_id
_entity_poly.type
_entity_poly.pdbx_seq_one_letter_code
_entity_poly.pdbx_strand_id
1 'polypeptide(L)'
;MIYRENGQFKTSYRSDSQIFPILQDRIAVGLFLIFAFAIVPLLASDYLFRAILIPFLIISLAALGVNILVGYCGQISLGSGAFMAVGAYGAY
;
A
#
# COMPACT_ATOMS: atom_id res chain seq x y z
N MET A 1 -2.23 18.03 -19.70
CA MET A 1 -2.20 18.43 -18.28
C MET A 1 -3.59 18.23 -17.70
N ILE A 2 -3.80 17.13 -16.97
CA ILE A 2 -5.12 16.76 -16.41
C ILE A 2 -5.45 17.61 -15.17
N TYR A 3 -4.41 18.11 -14.47
CA TYR A 3 -4.55 18.95 -13.30
C TYR A 3 -4.49 20.44 -13.68
N ARG A 4 -5.46 21.22 -13.21
CA ARG A 4 -5.38 22.69 -13.21
C ARG A 4 -4.71 23.13 -11.92
N GLU A 5 -3.40 23.38 -11.98
CA GLU A 5 -2.62 23.89 -10.85
C GLU A 5 -2.79 25.41 -10.66
N ASN A 6 -3.28 26.11 -11.69
CA ASN A 6 -3.50 27.57 -11.64
C ASN A 6 -4.56 27.93 -10.59
N GLY A 7 -4.12 28.66 -9.54
CA GLY A 7 -4.97 29.15 -8.44
C GLY A 7 -4.77 28.45 -7.09
N GLN A 8 -3.96 27.39 -7.02
CA GLN A 8 -3.62 26.71 -5.76
C GLN A 8 -2.36 27.36 -5.13
N PHE A 9 -2.52 28.54 -4.53
CA PHE A 9 -1.41 29.28 -3.92
C PHE A 9 -1.06 28.73 -2.53
N LYS A 10 0.18 28.26 -2.35
CA LYS A 10 0.71 27.87 -1.04
C LYS A 10 1.11 29.13 -0.26
N THR A 11 0.34 29.48 0.77
CA THR A 11 0.53 30.71 1.57
C THR A 11 1.30 30.49 2.86
N SER A 12 1.58 29.23 3.24
CA SER A 12 2.28 28.91 4.50
C SER A 12 3.28 27.76 4.33
N TYR A 13 4.32 27.71 5.17
CA TYR A 13 5.30 26.61 5.16
C TYR A 13 4.63 25.25 5.46
N ARG A 14 3.62 25.24 6.34
CA ARG A 14 2.80 24.05 6.64
C ARG A 14 1.97 23.56 5.44
N SER A 15 1.53 24.46 4.56
CA SER A 15 0.87 24.06 3.30
C SER A 15 1.84 23.47 2.29
N ASP A 16 3.15 23.70 2.45
CA ASP A 16 4.17 23.12 1.57
C ASP A 16 4.56 21.69 1.98
N SER A 17 4.57 21.38 3.28
CA SER A 17 4.82 20.03 3.81
C SER A 17 3.65 19.05 3.66
N GLN A 18 2.58 19.40 2.92
CA GLN A 18 1.43 18.50 2.74
C GLN A 18 1.76 17.37 1.75
N ILE A 19 1.45 16.13 2.14
CA ILE A 19 1.63 14.93 1.31
C ILE A 19 0.82 15.03 0.00
N PHE A 20 -0.40 15.57 0.07
CA PHE A 20 -1.26 15.82 -1.09
C PHE A 20 -1.61 17.32 -1.17
N PRO A 21 -0.80 18.12 -1.90
CA PRO A 21 -1.01 19.56 -2.01
C PRO A 21 -2.19 19.93 -2.93
N ILE A 22 -2.55 19.05 -3.88
CA ILE A 22 -3.64 19.28 -4.83
C ILE A 22 -4.95 18.74 -4.24
N LEU A 23 -6.01 19.57 -4.24
CA LEU A 23 -7.34 19.17 -3.76
C LEU A 23 -7.91 17.98 -4.55
N GLN A 24 -7.68 17.94 -5.86
CA GLN A 24 -8.14 16.86 -6.74
C GLN A 24 -7.51 15.51 -6.34
N ASP A 25 -6.21 15.48 -6.06
CA ASP A 25 -5.53 14.27 -5.58
C ASP A 25 -6.08 13.82 -4.23
N ARG A 26 -6.35 14.77 -3.33
CA ARG A 26 -6.93 14.46 -2.02
C ARG A 26 -8.31 13.83 -2.14
N ILE A 27 -9.15 14.34 -3.05
CA ILE A 27 -10.47 13.77 -3.34
C ILE A 27 -10.32 12.40 -4.00
N ALA A 28 -9.42 12.24 -4.96
CA ALA A 28 -9.18 10.98 -5.64
C ALA A 28 -8.70 9.89 -4.66
N VAL A 29 -7.75 10.21 -3.78
CA VAL A 29 -7.28 9.31 -2.72
C VAL A 29 -8.42 9.00 -1.74
N GLY A 30 -9.21 9.99 -1.34
CA GLY A 30 -10.38 9.79 -0.48
C GLY A 30 -11.41 8.84 -1.10
N LEU A 31 -11.74 9.03 -2.39
CA LEU A 31 -12.63 8.15 -3.13
C LEU A 31 -12.06 6.74 -3.28
N PHE A 32 -10.77 6.61 -3.55
CA PHE A 32 -10.10 5.31 -3.62
C PHE A 32 -10.15 4.57 -2.28
N LEU A 33 -9.94 5.27 -1.16
CA LEU A 33 -10.06 4.68 0.18
C LEU A 33 -11.50 4.24 0.47
N ILE A 34 -12.50 5.06 0.15
CA ILE A 34 -13.91 4.68 0.30
C ILE A 34 -14.23 3.46 -0.56
N PHE A 35 -13.73 3.41 -1.80
CA PHE A 35 -13.91 2.25 -2.67
C PHE A 35 -13.28 0.99 -2.05
N ALA A 36 -12.02 1.06 -1.63
CA ALA A 36 -11.30 -0.08 -1.08
C ALA A 36 -11.88 -0.60 0.25
N PHE A 37 -12.34 0.29 1.14
CA PHE A 37 -12.75 -0.09 2.50
C PHE A 37 -14.26 -0.18 2.72
N ALA A 38 -15.09 0.46 1.89
CA ALA A 38 -16.55 0.38 2.02
C ALA A 38 -17.18 -0.41 0.86
N ILE A 39 -16.80 -0.12 -0.38
CA ILE A 39 -17.44 -0.71 -1.56
C ILE A 39 -16.98 -2.15 -1.78
N VAL A 40 -15.67 -2.41 -1.73
CA VAL A 40 -15.12 -3.76 -1.93
C VAL A 40 -15.67 -4.76 -0.89
N PRO A 41 -15.73 -4.47 0.42
CA PRO A 41 -16.27 -5.44 1.39
C PRO A 41 -17.76 -5.73 1.26
N LEU A 42 -18.54 -4.77 0.76
CA LEU A 42 -19.98 -4.95 0.58
C LEU A 42 -20.33 -5.74 -0.69
N LEU A 43 -19.46 -5.70 -1.72
CA LEU A 43 -19.72 -6.30 -3.04
C LEU A 43 -18.90 -7.55 -3.34
N ALA A 44 -17.77 -7.75 -2.66
CA ALA A 44 -16.88 -8.87 -2.94
C ALA A 44 -17.44 -10.19 -2.39
N SER A 45 -17.33 -11.25 -3.21
CA SER A 45 -17.67 -12.61 -2.80
C SER A 45 -16.59 -13.21 -1.90
N ASP A 46 -16.95 -14.23 -1.12
CA ASP A 46 -16.00 -14.95 -0.25
C ASP A 46 -14.82 -15.54 -1.04
N TYR A 47 -15.06 -15.98 -2.28
CA TYR A 47 -14.00 -16.42 -3.20
C TYR A 47 -13.03 -15.28 -3.52
N LEU A 48 -13.54 -14.10 -3.92
CA LEU A 48 -12.69 -12.95 -4.26
C LEU A 48 -11.84 -12.53 -3.05
N PHE A 49 -12.41 -12.58 -1.84
CA PHE A 49 -11.69 -12.32 -0.61
C PHE A 49 -10.59 -13.34 -0.33
N ARG A 50 -10.92 -14.63 -0.27
CA ARG A 50 -9.99 -15.69 0.15
C ARG A 50 -8.96 -16.04 -0.90
N ALA A 51 -9.36 -16.10 -2.16
CA ALA A 51 -8.49 -16.56 -3.24
C ALA A 51 -7.62 -15.43 -3.80
N ILE A 52 -8.06 -14.17 -3.71
CA ILE A 52 -7.39 -13.05 -4.40
C ILE A 52 -6.97 -11.95 -3.43
N LEU A 53 -7.91 -11.25 -2.80
CA LEU A 53 -7.61 -10.05 -2.01
C LEU A 53 -6.69 -10.33 -0.81
N ILE A 54 -7.00 -11.36 -0.02
CA ILE A 54 -6.22 -11.70 1.16
C ILE A 54 -4.79 -12.12 0.76
N PRO A 55 -4.58 -13.09 -0.16
CA PRO A 55 -3.23 -13.43 -0.62
C PRO A 55 -2.49 -12.23 -1.21
N PHE A 56 -3.16 -11.43 -2.05
CA PHE A 56 -2.58 -10.23 -2.66
C PHE A 56 -2.08 -9.22 -1.62
N LEU A 57 -2.87 -8.93 -0.58
CA LEU A 57 -2.47 -8.03 0.49
C LEU A 57 -1.29 -8.57 1.29
N ILE A 58 -1.29 -9.87 1.59
CA ILE A 58 -0.19 -10.53 2.31
C ILE A 58 1.13 -10.39 1.54
N ILE A 59 1.14 -10.77 0.25
CA ILE A 59 2.37 -10.72 -0.55
C ILE A 59 2.82 -9.28 -0.84
N SER A 60 1.87 -8.35 -1.00
CA SER A 60 2.19 -6.92 -1.19
C SER A 60 2.81 -6.32 0.05
N LEU A 61 2.29 -6.65 1.24
CA LEU A 61 2.87 -6.22 2.51
C LEU A 61 4.26 -6.83 2.72
N ALA A 62 4.45 -8.12 2.40
CA ALA A 62 5.75 -8.77 2.45
C ALA A 62 6.77 -8.09 1.52
N ALA A 63 6.37 -7.76 0.29
CA ALA A 63 7.21 -7.07 -0.68
C ALA A 63 7.62 -5.67 -0.19
N LEU A 64 6.68 -4.89 0.37
CA LEU A 64 6.99 -3.58 0.96
C LEU A 64 7.95 -3.70 2.15
N GLY A 65 7.74 -4.69 3.03
CA GLY A 65 8.64 -4.94 4.16
C GLY A 65 10.08 -5.21 3.71
N VAL A 66 10.26 -6.04 2.69
CA VAL A 66 11.59 -6.32 2.11
C VAL A 66 12.17 -5.07 1.43
N ASN A 67 11.35 -4.27 0.74
CA ASN A 67 11.80 -3.02 0.12
C ASN A 67 12.31 -2.01 1.15
N ILE A 68 11.66 -1.93 2.32
CA ILE A 68 12.12 -1.11 3.45
C ILE A 68 13.45 -1.62 4.01
N LEU A 69 13.52 -2.92 4.35
CA LEU A 69 14.71 -3.52 4.97
C LEU A 69 15.92 -3.50 4.04
N VAL A 70 15.79 -4.09 2.86
CA VAL A 70 16.91 -4.31 1.92
C VAL A 70 17.14 -3.08 1.06
N GLY A 71 16.08 -2.40 0.62
CA GLY A 71 16.17 -1.23 -0.25
C GLY A 71 16.57 0.02 0.52
N TYR A 72 15.71 0.49 1.43
CA TYR A 72 15.93 1.76 2.13
C TYR A 72 16.97 1.67 3.26
N CYS A 73 16.98 0.58 4.03
CA CYS A 73 17.89 0.41 5.16
C CYS A 73 19.17 -0.38 4.82
N GLY A 74 19.23 -1.09 3.68
CA GLY A 74 20.39 -1.89 3.28
C GLY A 74 20.63 -3.15 4.12
N GLN A 75 19.63 -3.62 4.88
CA GLN A 75 19.74 -4.80 5.76
C GLN A 75 19.41 -6.10 5.01
N ILE A 76 19.87 -7.24 5.52
CA ILE A 76 19.55 -8.56 4.98
C ILE A 76 18.27 -9.10 5.67
N SER A 77 17.32 -9.62 4.88
CA SER A 77 16.10 -10.24 5.41
C SER A 77 16.36 -11.68 5.91
N LEU A 78 16.78 -11.81 7.18
CA LEU A 78 16.97 -13.12 7.82
C LEU A 78 15.64 -13.89 8.01
N GLY A 79 14.52 -13.18 8.15
CA GLY A 79 13.21 -13.79 8.34
C GLY A 79 12.75 -14.63 7.15
N SER A 80 12.95 -14.13 5.92
CA SER A 80 12.58 -14.86 4.70
C SER A 80 13.31 -16.19 4.59
N GLY A 81 14.61 -16.22 4.89
CA GLY A 81 15.42 -17.44 4.91
C GLY A 81 14.99 -18.42 6.01
N ALA A 82 14.71 -17.91 7.22
CA ALA A 82 14.25 -18.72 8.34
C ALA A 82 12.89 -19.40 8.07
N PHE A 83 11.91 -18.68 7.50
CA PHE A 83 10.61 -19.28 7.15
C PHE A 83 10.74 -20.34 6.05
N MET A 84 11.62 -20.14 5.07
CA MET A 84 11.87 -21.13 4.02
C MET A 84 12.54 -22.39 4.60
N ALA A 85 13.48 -22.23 5.54
CA ALA A 85 14.13 -23.36 6.22
C ALA A 85 13.16 -24.16 7.11
N VAL A 86 12.32 -23.48 7.89
CA VAL A 86 11.29 -24.14 8.72
C VAL A 86 10.26 -24.87 7.85
N GLY A 87 9.82 -24.27 6.75
CA GLY A 87 8.90 -24.91 5.81
C GLY A 87 9.50 -26.16 5.15
N ALA A 88 10.78 -26.12 4.77
CA ALA A 88 11.48 -27.29 4.24
C ALA A 88 11.61 -28.41 5.27
N TYR A 89 11.89 -28.07 6.55
CA TYR A 89 11.95 -29.06 7.63
C TYR A 89 10.58 -29.67 7.95
N GLY A 90 9.52 -28.87 8.03
CA GLY A 90 8.18 -29.35 8.36
C GLY A 90 7.45 -30.10 7.22
N ALA A 91 7.97 -30.05 6.00
CA ALA A 91 7.44 -30.78 4.85
C ALA A 91 8.02 -32.20 4.70
N TYR A 92 9.01 -32.57 5.53
CA TYR A 92 9.61 -33.90 5.60
C TYR A 92 9.02 -34.70 6.76
#